data_AF-K0VRT3-F1
#
_entry.id   AF-K0VRT3-F1
#
_cell.length_a   1.000
_cell.length_b   1.000
_cell.length_c   1.000
_cell.angle_alpha   90.00
_cell.angle_beta   90.00
_cell.angle_gamma   90.00
#
_symmetry.space_group_name_H-M   'P 1'
#
loop_
_entity.id
_entity.type
_entity.pdbx_description
1 polymer ?
#
loop_
_entity_poly.entity_id
_entity_poly.type
_entity_poly.pdbx_seq_one_letter_code
_entity_poly.pdbx_strand_id
1 'polypeptide(L)'
;MTDSVKIMPNLLPPQTNGPLVAVLAYDGLCTFEFGIAYEVFGLPRPEMGEGWYRFAVCGIEPGPLRAAGGLTVAVDKGLEVLDEADLIVVPGWRAIDAPVPAPLAEALRAA
;
A
#
# COMPACT_ATOMS: atom_id res chain seq x y z
N MET A 1 5.54 20.19 -36.22
CA MET A 1 6.58 19.70 -35.30
C MET A 1 5.88 19.47 -33.98
N THR A 2 5.47 18.23 -33.70
CA THR A 2 4.76 17.86 -32.48
C THR A 2 5.81 17.48 -31.44
N ASP A 3 6.07 18.37 -30.49
CA ASP A 3 6.88 18.06 -29.32
C ASP A 3 6.13 17.01 -28.49
N SER A 4 6.63 15.78 -28.55
CA SER A 4 6.10 14.68 -27.76
C SER A 4 6.71 14.80 -26.36
N VAL A 5 5.98 15.39 -25.41
CA VAL A 5 6.38 15.32 -24.00
C VAL A 5 6.27 13.86 -23.57
N LYS A 6 7.41 13.19 -23.38
CA LYS A 6 7.47 11.86 -22.75
C LYS A 6 7.07 12.00 -21.28
N ILE A 7 5.77 11.94 -21.00
CA ILE A 7 5.26 11.67 -19.65
C ILE A 7 5.39 10.16 -19.41
N MET A 8 6.62 9.66 -19.29
CA MET A 8 6.84 8.36 -18.68
C MET A 8 6.99 8.62 -17.19
N PRO A 9 6.08 8.14 -16.31
CA PRO A 9 6.37 8.12 -14.89
C PRO A 9 7.67 7.33 -14.72
N ASN A 10 8.61 7.89 -13.95
CA ASN A 10 9.84 7.19 -13.65
C ASN A 10 9.44 5.89 -12.91
N LEU A 11 9.51 4.75 -13.61
CA LEU A 11 8.96 3.48 -13.14
C LEU A 11 9.78 2.87 -11.99
N LEU A 12 10.96 3.43 -11.71
CA LEU A 12 11.74 3.08 -10.55
C LEU A 12 11.44 4.10 -9.45
N PRO A 13 10.87 3.67 -8.31
CA PRO A 13 10.73 4.55 -7.17
C PRO A 13 12.12 5.09 -6.80
N PRO A 14 12.25 6.38 -6.45
CA PRO A 14 13.48 6.89 -5.87
C PRO A 14 13.82 6.05 -4.64
N GLN A 15 15.09 5.69 -4.51
CA GLN A 15 15.60 4.91 -3.38
C GLN A 15 15.64 5.83 -2.15
N THR A 16 14.51 5.96 -1.46
CA THR A 16 14.40 6.73 -0.23
C THR A 16 14.90 5.93 0.97
N ASN A 17 15.37 6.62 2.01
CA ASN A 17 15.84 6.04 3.26
C ASN A 17 14.97 6.44 4.47
N GLY A 18 13.82 7.07 4.22
CA GLY A 18 12.87 7.44 5.25
C GLY A 18 12.06 6.27 5.81
N PRO A 19 11.09 6.59 6.70
CA PRO A 19 10.26 5.60 7.36
C PRO A 19 9.47 4.73 6.38
N LEU A 20 9.24 3.46 6.72
CA LEU A 20 8.43 2.55 5.94
C LEU A 20 6.95 2.68 6.29
N VAL A 21 6.16 3.06 5.30
CA VAL A 21 4.70 3.00 5.35
C VAL A 21 4.22 1.68 4.74
N ALA A 22 3.54 0.86 5.56
CA ALA A 22 2.86 -0.34 5.11
C ALA A 22 1.36 -0.09 5.00
N VAL A 23 0.76 -0.33 3.84
CA VAL A 23 -0.70 -0.23 3.64
C VAL A 23 -1.29 -1.61 3.48
N LEU A 24 -2.34 -1.91 4.24
CA LEU A 24 -3.04 -3.18 4.11
C LEU A 24 -3.81 -3.27 2.79
N ALA A 25 -3.71 -4.43 2.14
CA ALA A 25 -4.56 -4.86 1.05
C ALA A 25 -5.22 -6.19 1.41
N TYR A 26 -6.51 -6.31 1.12
CA TYR A 26 -7.31 -7.46 1.52
C TYR A 26 -8.44 -7.71 0.51
N ASP A 27 -9.02 -8.91 0.52
CA ASP A 27 -10.16 -9.22 -0.35
C ASP A 27 -11.38 -8.37 0.04
N GLY A 28 -11.96 -7.65 -0.93
CA GLY A 28 -12.95 -6.60 -0.70
C GLY A 28 -12.34 -5.21 -0.47
N LEU A 29 -11.16 -4.95 -1.01
CA LEU A 29 -10.37 -3.72 -0.78
C LEU A 29 -11.18 -2.44 -0.99
N CYS A 30 -11.12 -1.52 -0.02
CA CYS A 30 -11.58 -0.15 -0.16
C CYS A 30 -10.65 0.63 -1.11
N THR A 31 -10.86 0.49 -2.43
CA THR A 31 -9.96 0.99 -3.48
C THR A 31 -9.64 2.47 -3.37
N PHE A 32 -10.62 3.32 -3.03
CA PHE A 32 -10.41 4.76 -2.94
C PHE A 32 -9.46 5.13 -1.80
N GLU A 33 -9.67 4.56 -0.62
CA GLU A 33 -8.87 4.83 0.58
C GLU A 33 -7.46 4.27 0.45
N PHE A 34 -7.33 3.08 -0.13
CA PHE A 34 -6.03 2.53 -0.54
C PHE A 34 -5.31 3.47 -1.53
N GLY A 35 -6.04 3.97 -2.53
CA GLY A 35 -5.52 4.91 -3.52
C GLY A 35 -5.01 6.21 -2.90
N ILE A 36 -5.68 6.74 -1.87
CA ILE A 36 -5.21 7.91 -1.11
C ILE A 36 -3.87 7.62 -0.44
N ALA A 37 -3.75 6.47 0.24
CA ALA A 37 -2.50 6.09 0.90
C ALA A 37 -1.35 5.98 -0.11
N TYR A 38 -1.61 5.40 -1.28
CA TYR A 38 -0.64 5.34 -2.38
C TYR A 38 -0.28 6.73 -2.95
N GLU A 39 -1.26 7.61 -3.15
CA GLU A 39 -1.02 8.97 -3.67
C GLU A 39 -0.15 9.80 -2.72
N VAL A 40 -0.32 9.64 -1.41
CA VAL A 40 0.46 10.37 -0.40
C VAL A 40 1.86 9.80 -0.23
N PHE A 41 1.99 8.47 -0.08
CA PHE A 41 3.23 7.84 0.35
C PHE A 41 3.94 7.00 -0.73
N GLY A 42 3.18 6.41 -1.67
CA GLY A 42 3.69 5.48 -2.67
C GLY A 42 4.23 6.15 -3.93
N LEU A 43 3.78 7.37 -4.24
CA LEU A 43 4.30 8.11 -5.39
C LEU A 43 5.67 8.74 -5.10
N PRO A 44 6.58 8.76 -6.10
CA PRO A 44 7.81 9.54 -6.04
C PRO A 44 7.53 11.03 -5.72
N ARG A 45 8.23 11.56 -4.71
CA ARG A 45 8.24 12.97 -4.33
C ARG A 45 9.69 13.46 -4.18
N PRO A 46 10.48 13.57 -5.27
CA PRO A 46 11.88 13.98 -5.20
C PRO A 46 12.08 15.34 -4.53
N GLU A 47 11.08 16.23 -4.59
CA GLU A 47 11.04 17.52 -3.91
C GLU A 47 11.09 17.43 -2.38
N MET A 48 10.81 16.26 -1.81
CA MET A 48 10.85 16.00 -0.36
C MET A 48 12.19 15.41 0.12
N GLY A 49 13.12 15.12 -0.81
CA GLY A 49 14.46 14.62 -0.50
C GLY A 49 14.52 13.13 -0.15
N GLU A 50 15.73 12.66 0.18
CA GLU A 50 16.03 11.22 0.38
C GLU A 50 15.32 10.61 1.59
N GLY A 51 15.01 11.42 2.61
CA GLY A 51 14.28 11.02 3.81
C GLY A 51 12.77 10.87 3.62
N TRP A 52 12.26 10.99 2.39
CA TRP A 52 10.86 10.73 2.11
C TRP A 52 10.49 9.26 2.39
N TYR A 53 9.20 8.98 2.50
CA TYR A 53 8.73 7.66 2.90
C TYR A 53 9.13 6.57 1.90
N ARG A 54 9.38 5.37 2.43
CA ARG A 54 9.33 4.12 1.68
C ARG A 54 7.90 3.59 1.76
N PHE A 55 7.46 2.84 0.76
CA PHE A 55 6.09 2.33 0.67
C PHE A 55 6.06 0.83 0.39
N ALA A 56 5.21 0.10 1.11
CA ALA A 56 4.93 -1.30 0.86
C ALA A 56 3.43 -1.59 0.97
N VAL A 57 2.97 -2.56 0.19
CA VAL A 57 1.62 -3.10 0.29
C VAL A 57 1.71 -4.45 1.02
N CYS A 58 0.88 -4.61 2.05
CA CYS A 58 0.79 -5.81 2.88
C CYS A 58 -0.51 -6.55 2.55
N GLY A 59 -0.42 -7.65 1.80
CA GLY A 59 -1.56 -8.52 1.51
C GLY A 59 -1.91 -9.37 2.73
N ILE A 60 -3.15 -9.33 3.20
CA ILE A 60 -3.54 -10.12 4.38
C ILE A 60 -4.05 -11.53 4.03
N GLU A 61 -4.45 -11.75 2.77
CA GLU A 61 -4.82 -13.06 2.22
C GLU A 61 -3.90 -13.46 1.06
N PRO A 62 -3.65 -14.77 0.85
CA PRO A 62 -2.88 -15.24 -0.29
C PRO A 62 -3.67 -15.12 -1.60
N GLY A 63 -2.94 -14.84 -2.68
CA GLY A 63 -3.49 -14.83 -4.04
C GLY A 63 -4.14 -13.50 -4.44
N PRO A 64 -4.89 -13.48 -5.55
CA PRO A 64 -5.47 -12.26 -6.08
C PRO A 64 -6.60 -11.76 -5.17
N LEU A 65 -6.54 -10.48 -4.81
CA LEU A 65 -7.51 -9.80 -3.96
C LEU A 65 -8.53 -9.06 -4.82
N ARG A 66 -9.82 -9.20 -4.51
CA ARG A 66 -10.89 -8.45 -5.20
C ARG A 66 -10.98 -7.04 -4.65
N ALA A 67 -11.19 -6.08 -5.56
CA ALA A 67 -11.41 -4.68 -5.23
C ALA A 67 -12.67 -4.15 -5.94
N ALA A 68 -13.11 -2.95 -5.57
CA ALA A 68 -14.29 -2.33 -6.18
C ALA A 68 -14.14 -2.16 -7.70
N GLY A 69 -15.25 -2.23 -8.44
CA GLY A 69 -15.28 -1.97 -9.89
C GLY A 69 -14.79 -3.13 -10.76
N GLY A 70 -14.74 -4.36 -10.25
CA GLY A 70 -14.28 -5.53 -11.00
C GLY A 70 -12.75 -5.64 -11.09
N LEU A 71 -12.03 -4.86 -10.29
CA LEU A 71 -10.57 -4.88 -10.22
C LEU A 71 -10.09 -6.08 -9.40
N THR A 72 -8.89 -6.55 -9.76
CA THR A 72 -8.15 -7.55 -9.00
C THR A 72 -6.75 -7.00 -8.73
N VAL A 73 -6.30 -7.11 -7.47
CA VAL A 73 -4.99 -6.67 -7.01
C VAL A 73 -4.17 -7.90 -6.66
N ALA A 74 -2.97 -8.02 -7.23
CA ALA A 74 -1.98 -8.99 -6.81
C ALA A 74 -0.96 -8.30 -5.90
N VAL A 75 -0.66 -8.91 -4.76
CA VAL A 75 0.30 -8.39 -3.78
C VAL A 75 1.32 -9.47 -3.47
N ASP A 76 2.60 -9.12 -3.57
CA ASP A 76 3.70 -10.07 -3.43
C ASP A 76 4.12 -10.30 -1.99
N LYS A 77 3.79 -9.37 -1.08
CA LYS A 77 4.20 -9.40 0.32
C LYS A 77 3.01 -9.59 1.25
N GLY A 78 3.22 -10.34 2.31
CA GLY A 78 2.24 -10.65 3.35
C GLY A 78 2.41 -9.84 4.63
N LEU A 79 1.93 -10.41 5.74
CA LEU A 79 1.96 -9.80 7.07
C LEU A 79 3.38 -9.54 7.61
N GLU A 80 4.40 -10.21 7.07
CA GLU A 80 5.80 -10.00 7.44
C GLU A 80 6.28 -8.56 7.21
N VAL A 81 5.58 -7.79 6.36
CA VAL A 81 5.88 -6.37 6.14
C VAL A 81 5.62 -5.54 7.39
N LEU A 82 4.68 -5.95 8.25
CA LEU A 82 4.29 -5.18 9.44
C LEU A 82 5.41 -5.13 10.48
N ASP A 83 6.27 -6.14 10.54
CA ASP A 83 7.41 -6.20 11.46
C ASP A 83 8.48 -5.14 11.14
N GLU A 84 8.54 -4.66 9.89
CA GLU A 84 9.49 -3.65 9.42
C GLU A 84 8.87 -2.24 9.33
N ALA A 85 7.55 -2.12 9.52
CA ALA A 85 6.81 -0.89 9.25
C ALA A 85 6.96 0.12 10.39
N ASP A 86 7.32 1.36 10.04
CA ASP A 86 7.31 2.48 10.99
C ASP A 86 5.91 3.11 11.12
N LEU A 87 5.07 2.94 10.09
CA LEU A 87 3.69 3.40 10.04
C LEU A 87 2.82 2.39 9.28
N ILE A 88 1.73 1.97 9.91
CA ILE A 88 0.75 1.07 9.31
C ILE A 88 -0.52 1.86 8.97
N VAL A 89 -0.91 1.84 7.70
CA VAL A 89 -2.20 2.37 7.24
C VAL A 89 -3.15 1.20 7.04
N VAL A 90 -4.24 1.23 7.79
CA VAL A 90 -5.40 0.36 7.58
C VAL A 90 -6.41 1.19 6.79
N PRO A 91 -6.66 0.90 5.49
CA PRO A 91 -7.82 1.48 4.81
C PRO A 91 -9.12 1.09 5.53
N GLY A 92 -10.25 1.59 5.09
CA GLY A 92 -11.57 1.16 5.55
C GLY A 92 -11.70 -0.36 5.59
N TRP A 93 -12.71 -0.89 6.29
CA TRP A 93 -12.85 -2.34 6.44
C TRP A 93 -14.02 -2.87 5.63
N ARG A 94 -14.01 -4.18 5.36
CA ARG A 94 -15.00 -4.92 4.55
C ARG A 94 -16.45 -4.56 4.89
N ALA A 95 -16.76 -4.50 6.18
CA ALA A 95 -18.02 -4.06 6.76
C ALA A 95 -17.82 -3.82 8.26
N ILE A 96 -18.79 -3.17 8.92
CA ILE A 96 -18.73 -2.88 10.36
C ILE A 96 -18.71 -4.15 11.24
N ASP A 97 -19.32 -5.22 10.75
CA ASP A 97 -19.47 -6.52 11.42
C ASP A 97 -18.55 -7.60 10.84
N ALA A 98 -17.76 -7.27 9.82
CA ALA A 98 -16.82 -8.21 9.23
C ALA A 98 -15.68 -8.52 10.24
N PRO A 99 -15.43 -9.79 10.57
CA PRO A 99 -14.40 -10.13 11.54
C PRO A 99 -13.01 -9.77 11.03
N VAL A 100 -12.15 -9.32 11.95
CA VAL A 100 -10.71 -9.18 11.69
C VAL A 100 -10.07 -10.56 11.86
N PRO A 101 -9.35 -11.10 10.86
CA PRO A 101 -8.64 -12.36 11.00
C PRO A 101 -7.67 -12.32 12.19
N ALA A 102 -7.66 -13.37 13.00
CA ALA A 102 -6.78 -13.44 14.18
C ALA A 102 -5.30 -13.19 13.85
N PRO A 103 -4.72 -13.75 12.75
CA PRO A 103 -3.33 -13.48 12.39
C PRO A 103 -3.04 -11.99 12.14
N LEU A 104 -3.97 -11.28 11.49
CA LEU A 104 -3.82 -9.84 11.27
C LEU A 104 -3.90 -9.07 12.60
N ALA A 105 -4.88 -9.40 13.44
CA ALA A 105 -5.04 -8.74 14.73
C ALA A 105 -3.85 -8.97 15.67
N GLU A 106 -3.23 -10.15 15.59
CA GLU A 106 -2.00 -10.48 16.31
C GLU A 106 -0.81 -9.70 15.77
N ALA A 107 -0.60 -9.69 14.46
CA ALA A 107 0.48 -8.93 13.83
C ALA A 107 0.38 -7.43 14.14
N LEU A 108 -0.82 -6.83 14.05
CA LEU A 108 -1.04 -5.43 14.40
C LEU A 108 -0.79 -5.10 15.87
N ARG A 109 -0.95 -6.06 16.79
CA ARG A 109 -0.65 -5.86 18.22
C ARG A 109 0.84 -6.02 18.54
N ALA A 110 1.57 -6.74 17.70
CA ALA A 110 2.99 -6.99 17.87
C ALA A 110 3.86 -5.86 17.29
N ALA A 111 3.35 -5.16 16.27
CA ALA A 111 3.96 -3.99 15.66
C ALA A 111 3.99 -2.75 16.59
#